data_AF-A0A759MT42-F1
#
_entry.id   AF-A0A759MT42-F1
#
_cell.length_a   1.000
_cell.length_b   1.000
_cell.length_c   1.000
_cell.angle_alpha   90.00
_cell.angle_beta   90.00
_cell.angle_gamma   90.00
#
_symmetry.space_group_name_H-M   'P 1'
#
loop_
_entity.id
_entity.type
_entity.pdbx_description
1 polymer ?
#
loop_
_entity_poly.entity_id
_entity_poly.type
_entity_poly.pdbx_seq_one_letter_code
_entity_poly.pdbx_strand_id
1 'polypeptide(L)' 'MNSQQTMTYCGMQIPPPVLNIDLHVLPNFTGRVVLYIEKGRVIRERRPLDDEHICALDSFIEIAREAGIRFEEISNVG' A
#
# COMPACT_ATOMS: atom_id res chain seq x y z
N MET A 1 -12.69 -18.19 16.62
CA MET A 1 -12.29 -17.35 17.76
C MET A 1 -11.67 -16.09 17.18
N ASN A 2 -12.40 -14.96 17.19
CA ASN A 2 -11.90 -13.71 16.66
C ASN A 2 -11.12 -12.99 17.76
N SER A 3 -9.79 -13.07 17.73
CA SER A 3 -8.92 -12.25 18.54
C SER A 3 -8.96 -10.81 18.02
N GLN A 4 -9.96 -10.04 18.43
CA GLN A 4 -9.97 -8.59 18.22
C GLN A 4 -8.83 -7.98 19.04
N GLN A 5 -7.71 -7.71 18.39
CA GLN A 5 -6.59 -6.97 18.99
C GLN A 5 -7.09 -5.53 19.24
N THR A 6 -7.12 -5.05 20.49
CA THR A 6 -7.50 -3.67 20.78
C THR A 6 -6.31 -2.72 20.62
N MET A 7 -6.58 -1.45 20.30
CA MET A 7 -5.59 -0.37 20.23
C MET A 7 -5.82 0.62 21.37
N THR A 8 -4.74 1.13 21.96
CA THR A 8 -4.84 2.22 22.95
C THR A 8 -4.83 3.57 22.24
N TYR A 9 -5.90 4.36 22.41
CA TYR A 9 -6.01 5.72 21.90
C TYR A 9 -6.47 6.65 23.03
N CYS A 10 -5.69 7.69 23.34
CA CYS A 10 -5.95 8.60 24.47
C CYS A 10 -6.21 7.87 25.81
N GLY A 11 -5.53 6.75 26.06
CA GLY A 11 -5.72 5.94 27.26
C GLY A 11 -6.98 5.05 27.27
N MET A 12 -7.82 5.11 26.24
CA MET A 12 -8.96 4.22 26.04
C MET A 12 -8.59 3.05 25.13
N GLN A 13 -9.04 1.83 25.46
CA GLN A 13 -8.97 0.69 24.56
C GLN A 13 -10.10 0.80 23.53
N ILE A 14 -9.75 0.93 22.26
CA ILE A 14 -10.70 0.95 21.16
C ILE A 14 -10.44 -0.24 20.23
N PRO A 15 -11.47 -0.72 19.51
CA PRO A 15 -11.25 -1.64 18.40
C PRO A 15 -10.29 -1.02 17.37
N PRO A 16 -9.55 -1.83 16.59
CA PRO A 16 -8.76 -1.33 15.49
C PRO A 16 -9.65 -0.48 14.57
N PRO A 17 -9.18 0.71 14.15
CA PRO A 17 -9.93 1.53 13.21
C PRO A 17 -9.99 0.78 11.89
N VAL A 18 -11.19 0.39 11.46
CA VAL A 18 -11.43 -0.23 10.16
C VAL A 18 -11.97 0.84 9.22
N LEU A 19 -11.31 1.02 8.07
CA LEU A 19 -11.85 1.82 6.98
C LEU A 19 -12.67 0.91 6.06
N ASN A 20 -13.99 1.07 6.09
CA ASN A 20 -14.87 0.40 5.13
C ASN A 20 -14.82 1.15 3.80
N ILE A 21 -14.63 0.41 2.70
CA ILE A 21 -14.43 0.97 1.36
C ILE A 21 -15.35 0.21 0.40
N ASP A 22 -16.21 0.95 -0.29
CA ASP A 22 -16.97 0.41 -1.42
C ASP A 22 -16.09 0.48 -2.66
N LEU A 23 -15.73 -0.68 -3.21
CA LEU A 23 -14.95 -0.78 -4.45
C LEU A 23 -15.88 -0.87 -5.66
N HIS A 24 -15.69 0.02 -6.64
CA HIS A 24 -16.48 -0.02 -7.88
C HIS A 24 -15.88 -1.02 -8.90
N VAL A 25 -15.96 -2.32 -8.59
CA VAL A 25 -15.51 -3.41 -9.46
C VAL A 25 -16.64 -4.36 -9.80
N LEU A 26 -16.52 -5.07 -10.93
CA LEU A 26 -17.50 -6.10 -11.30
C LEU A 26 -17.45 -7.29 -10.32
N PRO A 27 -18.56 -8.01 -10.09
CA PRO A 27 -18.58 -9.15 -9.16
C PRO A 27 -17.60 -10.28 -9.48
N ASN A 28 -17.18 -10.42 -10.74
CA ASN A 28 -16.21 -11.40 -11.20
C ASN A 28 -14.80 -10.82 -11.41
N PHE A 29 -14.55 -9.59 -10.97
CA PHE A 29 -13.26 -8.95 -11.13
C PHE A 29 -12.16 -9.73 -10.39
N THR A 30 -11.05 -9.97 -11.07
CA THR A 30 -9.80 -10.51 -10.51
C THR A 30 -8.67 -9.56 -10.87
N GLY A 31 -7.90 -9.13 -9.87
CA GLY A 31 -6.81 -8.20 -10.10
C GLY A 31 -6.46 -7.40 -8.84
N ARG A 32 -5.80 -6.27 -9.04
CA ARG A 32 -5.40 -5.35 -7.98
C ARG A 32 -6.11 -4.01 -8.17
N VAL A 33 -6.45 -3.36 -7.05
CA VAL A 33 -6.94 -1.98 -7.01
C VAL A 33 -6.02 -1.19 -6.10
N VAL A 34 -5.58 -0.02 -6.55
CA VAL A 34 -4.75 0.90 -5.79
C VAL A 34 -5.65 1.98 -5.21
N LEU A 35 -5.56 2.15 -3.90
CA LEU A 35 -6.29 3.16 -3.15
C LEU A 35 -5.33 4.22 -2.62
N TYR A 36 -5.65 5.48 -2.89
CA TYR A 36 -4.99 6.61 -2.26
C TYR A 36 -5.87 7.06 -1.10
N ILE A 37 -5.34 6.95 0.12
CA ILE A 37 -6.05 7.30 1.36
C ILE A 37 -5.35 8.49 1.99
N GLU A 38 -6.10 9.55 2.24
CA GLU A 38 -5.62 10.73 2.96
C GLU A 38 -6.59 11.03 4.11
N LYS A 39 -6.05 11.20 5.33
CA LYS A 39 -6.85 11.52 6.54
C LYS A 39 -8.04 10.58 6.75
N GLY A 40 -7.82 9.28 6.52
CA GLY A 40 -8.85 8.24 6.70
C GLY A 40 -9.94 8.25 5.63
N ARG A 41 -9.75 8.94 4.50
CA ARG A 41 -10.69 8.96 3.38
C ARG A 41 -10.01 8.50 2.10
N VAL A 42 -10.70 7.69 1.31
CA VAL A 42 -10.25 7.36 -0.04
C VAL A 42 -10.42 8.60 -0.90
N ILE A 43 -9.31 9.13 -1.40
CA ILE A 43 -9.30 10.31 -2.30
C ILE A 43 -9.22 9.90 -3.77
N ARG A 44 -8.75 8.68 -4.06
CA ARG A 44 -8.67 8.14 -5.42
C ARG A 44 -8.62 6.62 -5.38
N GLU A 45 -9.35 5.98 -6.29
CA GLU A 45 -9.21 4.57 -6.64
C GLU A 45 -8.78 4.44 -8.10
N ARG A 46 -7.94 3.46 -8.40
CA ARG A 46 -7.58 3.12 -9.78
C ARG A 46 -7.09 1.68 -9.89
N ARG A 47 -7.11 1.14 -11.09
CA ARG A 47 -6.36 -0.08 -11.41
C ARG A 47 -4.88 0.29 -11.62
N PRO A 48 -3.93 -0.61 -11.27
CA PRO A 48 -2.58 -0.51 -11.81
C PRO A 48 -2.63 -0.49 -13.33
N LEU A 49 -1.71 0.25 -13.96
CA LEU A 49 -1.50 0.14 -15.40
C LEU A 49 -0.84 -1.21 -15.72
N ASP A 50 -0.98 -1.67 -16.97
CA ASP A 50 -0.41 -2.97 -17.38
C ASP A 50 1.12 -3.01 -17.27
N ASP A 51 1.77 -1.84 -17.36
CA ASP A 51 3.21 -1.65 -17.23
C ASP A 51 3.65 -1.20 -15.81
N GLU A 52 2.70 -1.05 -14.88
CA GLU A 52 2.99 -0.57 -13.54
C GLU A 52 3.36 -1.72 -12.59
N HIS A 53 4.55 -1.63 -11.98
CA HIS A 53 4.99 -2.52 -10.92
C HIS A 53 4.78 -1.88 -9.55
N ILE A 54 4.04 -2.58 -8.68
CA ILE A 54 3.88 -2.20 -7.27
C ILE A 54 4.67 -3.21 -6.45
N CYS A 55 5.74 -2.74 -5.82
CA CYS A 55 6.60 -3.56 -4.98
C CYS A 55 7.24 -2.72 -3.88
N ALA A 56 7.80 -3.39 -2.87
CA ALA A 56 8.62 -2.73 -1.86
C ALA A 56 9.97 -2.30 -2.45
N LEU A 57 10.67 -1.40 -1.76
CA LEU A 57 11.92 -0.82 -2.25
C LEU A 57 13.01 -1.88 -2.48
N ASP A 58 13.10 -2.86 -1.59
CA ASP A 58 14.02 -4.00 -1.73
C ASP A 58 13.73 -4.81 -3.00
N SER A 59 12.47 -5.17 -3.24
CA SER A 59 12.04 -5.85 -4.46
C SER A 59 12.34 -5.01 -5.71
N PHE A 60 12.11 -3.70 -5.66
CA PHE A 60 12.47 -2.79 -6.75
C PHE A 60 13.97 -2.83 -7.06
N ILE A 61 14.81 -2.81 -6.01
CA ILE A 61 16.28 -2.86 -6.16
C ILE A 61 16.70 -4.19 -6.79
N GLU A 62 16.11 -5.30 -6.37
CA GLU A 62 16.37 -6.63 -6.95
C GLU A 62 16.01 -6.68 -8.44
N ILE A 63 14.79 -6.27 -8.80
CA ILE A 63 14.32 -6.22 -10.20
C ILE A 63 15.26 -5.37 -11.07
N ALA A 64 15.66 -4.20 -10.57
CA ALA A 64 16.54 -3.32 -11.31
C ALA A 64 17.95 -3.91 -11.49
N ARG A 65 18.49 -4.62 -10.48
CA ARG A 65 19.76 -5.35 -10.61
C ARG A 65 19.66 -6.46 -11.66
N GLU A 66 18.57 -7.22 -11.68
CA GLU A 66 18.32 -8.24 -12.70
C GLU A 66 18.25 -7.63 -14.11
N ALA A 67 17.72 -6.41 -14.23
CA ALA A 67 17.71 -5.64 -15.47
C ALA A 67 19.07 -4.99 -15.82
N GLY A 68 20.11 -5.22 -15.04
CA GLY A 68 21.45 -4.66 -15.26
C GLY A 68 21.62 -3.20 -14.81
N ILE A 69 20.65 -2.64 -14.08
CA ILE A 69 20.70 -1.29 -13.52
C ILE A 69 21.51 -1.34 -12.22
N ARG A 70 22.47 -0.43 -12.09
CA ARG A 70 23.28 -0.24 -10.89
C ARG A 70 22.89 1.04 -10.18
N PHE A 71 22.68 0.94 -8.87
CA PHE A 71 22.44 2.10 -8.01
C PHE A 71 23.73 2.51 -7.32
N GLU A 72 23.95 3.81 -7.20
CA GLU A 72 24.97 4.40 -6.35
C GLU A 72 24.29 5.19 -5.24
N GLU A 73 24.72 5.00 -4.01
CA GLU A 73 24.26 5.80 -2.89
C GLU A 73 24.89 7.20 -3.00
N ILE A 74 24.06 8.22 -3.24
CA ILE A 74 24.52 9.60 -3.24
C ILE A 74 24.34 10.13 -1.83
N SER A 75 25.42 10.20 -1.07
CA SER A 75 25.43 10.94 0.19
C SER A 75 25.40 12.44 -0.13
N ASN A 76 24.30 13.13 0.18
CA ASN A 76 24.33 14.59 0.25
C ASN A 76 25.19 14.96 1.46
N VAL A 77 26.50 15.12 1.26
CA VAL A 77 27.39 15.72 2.25
C VAL A 77 27.04 17.21 2.27
N GLY A 78 26.25 17.60 3.28
CA GLY A 78 26.02 18.99 3.65
C GLY A 78 27.15 19.55 4.49
#